data_AF-A0A7J3YS39-F1
#
_entry.id   AF-A0A7J3YS39-F1
#
_cell.length_a   1.000
_cell.length_b   1.000
_cell.length_c   1.000
_cell.angle_alpha   90.00
_cell.angle_beta   90.00
_cell.angle_gamma   90.00
#
_symmetry.space_group_name_H-M   'P 1'
#
loop_
_entity.id
_entity.type
_entity.pdbx_description
1 polymer ?
#
loop_
_entity_poly.entity_id
_entity_poly.type
_entity_poly.pdbx_seq_one_letter_code
_entity_poly.pdbx_strand_id
1 'polypeptide(L)'
;MFRMFPTNPRELKRRMKQLGIDVEELKEVKSITIEFADKELIIREPQVVVMKFQDQKIYYVSGGLEEVASKEVSVESAQAISE
;
A
#
# COMPACT_ATOMS: atom_id res chain seq x y z
N MET A 1 9.41 22.71 -1.39
CA MET A 1 8.41 21.82 -2.01
C MET A 1 9.12 21.01 -3.10
N PHE A 2 9.47 19.74 -2.82
CA PHE A 2 10.24 18.91 -3.77
C PHE A 2 9.37 18.54 -4.98
N ARG A 3 9.63 19.17 -6.13
CA ARG A 3 9.07 18.79 -7.43
C ARG A 3 9.83 17.56 -7.93
N MET A 4 9.38 16.37 -7.54
CA MET A 4 10.04 15.09 -7.84
C MET A 4 9.89 14.65 -9.31
N PHE A 5 9.17 15.39 -10.16
CA PHE A 5 8.95 15.02 -11.56
C PHE A 5 9.36 16.15 -12.53
N PRO A 6 10.42 15.98 -13.33
CA PRO A 6 10.70 16.85 -14.46
C PRO A 6 9.65 16.65 -15.57
N THR A 7 9.57 17.66 -16.43
CA THR A 7 8.48 18.05 -17.35
C THR A 7 8.11 17.04 -18.47
N ASN A 8 8.59 15.80 -18.45
CA ASN A 8 8.19 14.76 -19.41
C ASN A 8 8.22 13.35 -18.80
N PRO A 9 7.06 12.76 -18.45
CA PRO A 9 6.98 11.46 -17.78
C PRO A 9 7.51 10.29 -18.62
N ARG A 10 7.54 10.42 -19.95
CA ARG A 10 8.06 9.38 -20.85
C ARG A 10 9.58 9.29 -20.80
N GLU A 11 10.27 10.44 -20.73
CA GLU A 11 11.73 10.46 -20.59
C GLU A 11 12.17 9.92 -19.23
N LEU A 12 11.45 10.25 -18.16
CA LEU A 12 11.72 9.73 -16.84
C LEU A 12 11.57 8.20 -16.80
N LYS A 13 10.48 7.66 -17.36
CA LYS A 13 10.28 6.20 -17.45
C LYS A 13 11.39 5.51 -18.23
N ARG A 14 11.84 6.11 -19.35
CA ARG A 14 12.96 5.57 -20.15
C ARG A 14 14.27 5.55 -19.37
N ARG A 15 14.58 6.63 -18.64
CA ARG A 15 15.79 6.72 -17.81
C ARG A 15 15.76 5.76 -16.62
N MET A 16 14.62 5.64 -15.95
CA MET A 16 14.43 4.68 -14.85
C MET A 16 14.67 3.24 -15.32
N LYS A 17 14.12 2.87 -16.49
CA LYS A 17 14.36 1.56 -17.10
C LYS A 17 15.84 1.30 -17.42
N GLN A 18 16.58 2.33 -17.84
CA GLN A 18 18.03 2.22 -18.07
C GLN A 18 18.83 1.99 -16.78
N LEU A 19 18.31 2.45 -15.65
CA LEU A 19 18.90 2.22 -14.32
C LEU A 19 18.48 0.86 -13.72
N GLY A 20 17.80 0.00 -14.50
CA GLY A 20 17.28 -1.28 -14.02
C GLY A 20 16.06 -1.13 -13.11
N ILE A 21 15.42 0.04 -13.09
CA ILE A 21 14.20 0.31 -12.32
C ILE A 21 12.99 0.11 -13.24
N ASP A 22 12.20 -0.92 -12.97
CA ASP A 22 10.93 -1.15 -13.67
C ASP A 22 9.80 -0.41 -12.95
N VAL A 23 8.98 0.32 -13.70
CA VAL A 23 7.88 1.13 -13.15
C VAL A 23 6.57 0.72 -13.79
N GLU A 24 5.66 0.22 -12.97
CA GLU A 24 4.39 -0.36 -13.34
C GLU A 24 3.27 0.25 -12.49
N GLU A 25 2.15 0.60 -13.12
CA GLU A 25 0.95 1.04 -12.43
C GLU A 25 0.02 -0.16 -12.23
N LEU A 26 -0.38 -0.44 -10.99
CA LEU A 26 -1.34 -1.50 -10.71
C LEU A 26 -2.75 -0.96 -10.97
N LYS A 27 -3.45 -1.63 -11.88
CA LYS A 27 -4.83 -1.28 -12.24
C LYS A 27 -5.81 -2.05 -11.36
N GLU A 28 -6.97 -1.45 -11.15
CA GLU A 28 -8.11 -2.09 -10.48
C GLU A 28 -7.81 -2.56 -9.05
N VAL A 29 -6.93 -1.84 -8.33
CA VAL A 29 -6.64 -2.11 -6.92
C VAL A 29 -7.86 -1.72 -6.08
N LYS A 30 -8.47 -2.71 -5.43
CA LYS A 30 -9.67 -2.51 -4.60
C LYS A 30 -9.33 -1.91 -3.23
N SER A 31 -8.30 -2.43 -2.57
CA SER A 31 -7.89 -1.98 -1.26
C SER A 31 -6.45 -2.35 -0.95
N ILE A 32 -5.84 -1.60 -0.03
CA ILE A 32 -4.60 -1.95 0.65
C ILE A 32 -4.89 -2.02 2.15
N THR A 33 -4.45 -3.09 2.80
CA THR A 33 -4.51 -3.22 4.25
C THR A 33 -3.11 -3.17 4.82
N ILE A 34 -2.88 -2.23 5.74
CA ILE A 34 -1.66 -2.15 6.54
C ILE A 34 -2.02 -2.66 7.93
N GLU A 35 -1.56 -3.86 8.24
CA GLU A 35 -1.77 -4.47 9.55
C GLU A 35 -0.73 -3.96 10.55
N PHE A 36 -1.22 -3.43 11.66
CA PHE A 36 -0.43 -3.13 12.86
C PHE A 36 -0.75 -4.19 13.93
N ALA A 37 -0.01 -4.13 15.04
CA ALA A 37 -0.22 -5.06 16.14
C ALA A 37 -1.62 -4.91 16.79
N ASP A 38 -2.13 -3.68 16.84
CA ASP A 38 -3.33 -3.27 17.58
C ASP A 38 -4.48 -2.81 16.68
N LYS A 39 -4.22 -2.63 15.38
CA LYS A 39 -5.19 -2.06 14.43
C LYS A 39 -4.85 -2.42 13.00
N GLU A 40 -5.78 -2.13 12.11
CA GLU A 40 -5.61 -2.21 10.66
C GLU A 40 -5.94 -0.85 10.05
N LEU A 41 -5.15 -0.43 9.07
CA LEU A 41 -5.45 0.71 8.21
C LEU A 41 -5.81 0.18 6.83
N ILE A 42 -7.03 0.44 6.39
CA ILE A 42 -7.55 0.02 5.10
C ILE A 42 -7.65 1.27 4.21
N ILE A 43 -6.98 1.25 3.07
CA ILE A 43 -7.07 2.29 2.04
C ILE A 43 -7.91 1.71 0.89
N ARG A 44 -9.13 2.21 0.68
CA ARG A 44 -10.03 1.78 -0.40
C ARG A 44 -9.78 2.55 -1.69
N GLU A 45 -9.87 1.84 -2.81
CA GLU A 45 -9.67 2.35 -4.17
C GLU A 45 -8.38 3.19 -4.36
N PRO A 46 -7.21 2.72 -3.88
CA PRO A 46 -5.98 3.49 -3.99
C PRO A 46 -5.43 3.49 -5.43
N GLN A 47 -4.67 4.53 -5.76
CA GLN A 47 -3.78 4.52 -6.91
C GLN A 47 -2.42 3.98 -6.48
N VAL A 48 -1.94 2.93 -7.14
CA VAL A 48 -0.72 2.23 -6.75
C VAL A 48 0.26 2.15 -7.91
N VAL A 49 1.48 2.63 -7.67
CA VAL A 49 2.61 2.49 -8.59
C VAL A 49 3.68 1.62 -7.94
N VAL A 50 4.15 0.62 -8.66
CA VAL A 50 5.22 -0.28 -8.24
C VAL A 50 6.50 0.08 -8.97
N MET A 51 7.55 0.32 -8.21
CA MET A 51 8.91 0.49 -8.69
C MET A 51 9.71 -0.73 -8.24
N LYS A 52 10.21 -1.52 -9.19
CA LYS A 52 11.06 -2.69 -8.90
C LYS A 52 12.50 -2.27 -9.12
N PHE A 53 13.34 -2.42 -8.09
CA PHE A 53 14.76 -2.18 -8.13
C PHE A 53 15.50 -3.38 -7.56
N GLN A 54 16.21 -4.13 -8.41
CA GLN A 54 16.86 -5.39 -8.02
C GLN A 54 15.85 -6.33 -7.33
N ASP A 55 16.14 -6.72 -6.08
CA ASP A 55 15.28 -7.61 -5.27
C ASP A 55 14.24 -6.85 -4.43
N GLN A 56 14.20 -5.53 -4.53
CA GLN A 56 13.29 -4.67 -3.78
C GLN A 56 12.12 -4.19 -4.64
N LYS A 57 10.93 -4.15 -4.03
CA LYS A 57 9.74 -3.53 -4.61
C LYS A 57 9.30 -2.38 -3.73
N ILE A 58 9.18 -1.20 -4.32
CA ILE A 58 8.68 0.00 -3.67
C ILE A 58 7.27 0.25 -4.21
N TYR A 59 6.30 0.27 -3.30
CA TYR A 59 4.90 0.57 -3.61
C TYR A 59 4.63 2.02 -3.23
N TYR A 60 4.32 2.85 -4.21
CA TYR A 60 3.83 4.20 -4.00
C TYR A 60 2.31 4.16 -4.03
N VAL A 61 1.70 4.46 -2.88
CA VAL A 61 0.25 4.45 -2.67
C VAL A 61 -0.21 5.89 -2.52
N SER A 62 -1.24 6.29 -3.27
CA SER A 62 -1.79 7.64 -3.20
C SER A 62 -3.30 7.66 -3.37
N GLY A 63 -3.94 8.64 -2.72
CA GLY A 63 -5.40 8.77 -2.71
C GLY A 63 -6.08 7.65 -1.91
N GLY A 64 -7.37 7.44 -2.21
CA GLY A 64 -8.20 6.45 -1.54
C GLY A 64 -8.87 6.96 -0.26
N LEU A 65 -9.81 6.17 0.25
CA LEU A 65 -10.49 6.43 1.53
C LEU A 65 -9.83 5.60 2.63
N GLU A 66 -9.42 6.26 3.71
CA GLU A 66 -8.77 5.63 4.86
C GLU A 66 -9.80 5.19 5.91
N GLU A 67 -9.79 3.91 6.28
CA GLU A 67 -10.55 3.33 7.38
C GLU A 67 -9.57 2.73 8.40
N VAL A 68 -9.74 3.08 9.68
CA VAL A 68 -8.95 2.49 10.78
C VAL A 68 -9.85 1.57 11.58
N ALA A 69 -9.51 0.29 11.63
CA ALA A 69 -10.19 -0.71 12.44
C ALA A 69 -9.30 -1.12 13.62
N SER A 70 -9.77 -0.93 14.85
CA SER A 70 -9.07 -1.45 16.03
C SER A 70 -9.23 -2.97 16.11
N LYS A 71 -8.14 -3.70 16.36
CA LYS A 71 -8.22 -5.11 16.76
C LYS A 71 -8.60 -5.15 18.24
N GLU A 72 -9.88 -4.93 18.54
CA GLU A 72 -10.38 -5.28 19.86
C GLU A 72 -10.31 -6.80 20.00
N VAL A 73 -9.48 -7.26 20.94
CA VAL A 73 -9.35 -8.66 21.32
C VAL A 73 -10.74 -9.14 21.73
N SER A 74 -11.34 -10.05 20.96
CA SER A 74 -12.57 -10.73 21.34
C SER A 74 -12.30 -11.59 22.59
N VAL A 75 -12.52 -11.03 23.76
CA VAL A 75 -12.69 -11.77 25.00
C VAL A 75 -14.07 -12.40 24.98
N GLU A 76 -14.23 -13.51 24.26
CA GLU A 76 -15.42 -14.36 24.39
C GLU A 76 -15.07 -15.80 24.04
N SER A 77 -14.72 -16.59 25.06
CA SER A 77 -15.27 -17.93 25.32
C SER A 77 -14.51 -18.65 26.46
N ALA A 78 -14.92 -18.40 27.71
CA ALA A 78 -14.76 -19.34 28.81
C ALA A 78 -15.77 -19.05 29.94
N GLN A 79 -17.05 -18.97 29.59
CA GLN A 79 -18.13 -19.02 30.58
C GLN A 79 -19.09 -20.13 30.20
N ALA A 80 -18.67 -21.37 30.47
CA ALA A 80 -19.54 -22.52 30.56
C ALA A 80 -18.77 -23.67 31.19
N ILE A 81 -18.74 -23.77 32.53
CA ILE A 81 -19.10 -25.00 33.24
C ILE A 81 -19.66 -24.58 34.61
N SER A 82 -20.98 -24.55 34.70
CA SER A 82 -21.73 -24.75 35.93
C SER A 82 -21.66 -26.23 36.30
N GLU A 83 -21.15 -26.56 37.48
CA GLU A 83 -21.72 -27.53 38.44
C GLU A 83 -21.02 -27.41 39.79
#